data_AF-A0A528HAF5-F1
#
_entry.id   AF-A0A528HAF5-F1
#
_cell.length_a   1.000
_cell.length_b   1.000
_cell.length_c   1.000
_cell.angle_alpha   90.00
_cell.angle_beta   90.00
_cell.angle_gamma   90.00
#
_symmetry.space_group_name_H-M   'P 1'
#
loop_
_entity.id
_entity.type
_entity.pdbx_description
1 polymer ?
#
loop_
_entity_poly.entity_id
_entity_poly.type
_entity_poly.pdbx_seq_one_letter_code
_entity_poly.pdbx_strand_id
1 'polypeptide(L)' 'ITNPRLMEQIASETGIKVGGELYSDALSDKSGPAATYIDMMKYNANTIKGAVLGS' A
#
# COMPACT_ATOMS: atom_id res chain seq x y z
N ILE A 1 -10.92 3.29 -6.61
CA ILE A 1 -10.88 2.22 -7.66
C ILE A 1 -9.45 1.70 -7.77
N THR A 2 -9.22 0.43 -7.47
CA THR A 2 -7.90 -0.23 -7.63
C THR A 2 -8.04 -1.38 -8.63
N ASN A 3 -7.07 -1.55 -9.53
CA ASN A 3 -7.00 -2.70 -10.46
C ASN A 3 -5.74 -3.53 -10.17
N PRO A 4 -5.84 -4.60 -9.35
CA PRO A 4 -4.70 -5.43 -8.97
C PRO A 4 -3.96 -6.04 -10.15
N ARG A 5 -4.68 -6.43 -11.21
CA ARG A 5 -4.08 -7.07 -12.40
C ARG A 5 -3.13 -6.15 -13.15
N LEU A 6 -3.44 -4.85 -13.19
CA LEU A 6 -2.56 -3.86 -13.83
C LEU A 6 -1.25 -3.70 -13.05
N MET A 7 -1.32 -3.70 -11.72
CA MET A 7 -0.14 -3.64 -10.86
C MET A 7 0.74 -4.89 -11.01
N GLU A 8 0.12 -6.07 -11.07
CA GLU A 8 0.81 -7.34 -11.31
C GLU A 8 1.51 -7.36 -12.68
N GLN A 9 0.85 -6.85 -13.72
CA GLN A 9 1.43 -6.76 -15.07
C GLN A 9 2.68 -5.86 -15.07
N ILE A 10 2.59 -4.65 -14.50
CA ILE A 10 3.73 -3.72 -14.42
C ILE A 10 4.89 -4.35 -13.64
N ALA A 11 4.61 -5.02 -12.52
CA ALA A 11 5.62 -5.71 -11.74
C ALA A 11 6.34 -6.81 -12.55
N SER A 12 5.56 -7.61 -13.30
CA SER A 12 6.12 -8.66 -14.17
C SER A 12 6.95 -8.10 -15.33
N GLU A 13 6.53 -6.99 -15.95
CA GLU A 13 7.22 -6.38 -17.09
C GLU A 13 8.51 -5.66 -16.68
N THR A 14 8.53 -5.05 -15.49
CA THR A 14 9.67 -4.24 -15.01
C THR A 14 10.64 -5.02 -14.11
N GLY A 15 10.25 -6.20 -13.62
CA GLY A 15 11.01 -6.97 -12.63
C GLY A 15 11.01 -6.36 -11.22
N ILE A 16 10.15 -5.37 -10.96
CA ILE A 16 10.03 -4.70 -9.66
C ILE A 16 9.01 -5.44 -8.79
N LYS A 17 9.24 -5.48 -7.47
CA LYS A 17 8.31 -6.07 -6.50
C LYS A 17 7.21 -5.08 -6.12
N VAL A 18 5.99 -5.57 -5.89
CA VAL A 18 4.89 -4.77 -5.32
C VAL A 18 5.22 -4.44 -3.86
N GLY A 19 5.28 -3.15 -3.53
CA GLY A 19 5.72 -2.63 -2.22
C GLY A 19 4.68 -2.67 -1.09
N GLY A 20 3.57 -3.38 -1.28
CA GLY A 20 2.46 -3.46 -0.33
C GLY A 20 1.23 -2.65 -0.73
N GLU A 21 0.23 -2.65 0.15
CA GLU A 21 -1.06 -1.97 -0.05
C GLU A 21 -1.10 -0.63 0.68
N LEU A 22 -1.75 0.36 0.06
CA LEU A 22 -1.97 1.68 0.64
C LEU A 22 -3.46 2.00 0.67
N TYR A 23 -3.86 2.75 1.69
CA TYR A 23 -5.20 3.32 1.79
C TYR A 23 -5.22 4.70 1.12
N SER A 24 -6.13 4.92 0.17
CA SER A 24 -6.17 6.17 -0.62
C SER A 24 -7.47 6.96 -0.43
N ASP A 25 -8.62 6.34 -0.74
CA ASP A 25 -9.95 6.96 -0.73
C ASP A 25 -10.83 6.52 0.45
N ALA A 26 -10.39 5.53 1.23
CA ALA A 26 -11.12 4.98 2.35
C ALA A 26 -10.22 4.60 3.53
N LEU A 27 -10.76 4.74 4.74
CA LEU A 27 -10.22 4.16 5.95
C LEU A 27 -10.47 2.64 5.97
N SER A 28 -9.72 1.91 6.78
CA SER A 28 -10.07 0.53 7.09
C SER A 28 -11.28 0.46 8.02
N ASP A 29 -11.80 -0.76 8.20
CA ASP A 29 -12.68 -1.06 9.33
C ASP A 29 -12.00 -0.72 10.67
N LYS A 30 -12.79 -0.64 11.74
CA LYS A 30 -12.32 -0.29 13.10
C LYS A 30 -11.23 -1.22 13.64
N SER A 31 -11.16 -2.47 13.16
CA SER A 31 -10.13 -3.44 13.52
C SER A 31 -8.92 -3.45 12.59
N GLY A 32 -8.96 -2.67 11.50
CA GLY A 32 -7.89 -2.58 10.52
C GLY A 32 -6.81 -1.56 10.89
N PRO A 33 -5.70 -1.56 10.15
CA PRO A 33 -4.51 -0.75 10.47
C PRO A 33 -4.67 0.75 10.17
N ALA A 34 -5.77 1.16 9.53
CA ALA A 34 -6.04 2.53 9.08
C ALA A 34 -7.42 3.00 9.55
N ALA A 35 -7.80 2.68 10.79
CA ALA A 35 -9.13 2.98 11.35
C ALA A 35 -9.39 4.49 11.57
N THR A 36 -8.33 5.29 11.64
CA THR A 36 -8.40 6.76 11.67
C THR A 36 -7.51 7.35 10.59
N TYR A 37 -7.72 8.62 10.24
CA TYR A 37 -6.88 9.32 9.28
C TYR A 37 -5.40 9.32 9.68
N ILE A 38 -5.10 9.52 10.98
CA ILE A 38 -3.70 9.53 11.45
C ILE A 38 -3.08 8.14 11.35
N ASP A 39 -3.84 7.09 11.66
CA ASP A 39 -3.37 5.71 11.52
C ASP A 39 -3.15 5.35 10.05
N MET A 40 -4.06 5.76 9.17
CA MET A 40 -3.93 5.63 7.72
C MET A 40 -2.63 6.26 7.21
N MET A 41 -2.36 7.51 7.59
CA MET A 41 -1.15 8.22 7.17
C MET A 41 0.12 7.57 7.70
N LYS A 42 0.12 7.12 8.97
CA LYS A 42 1.26 6.39 9.56
C LYS A 42 1.49 5.05 8.89
N TYR A 43 0.43 4.29 8.63
CA TYR A 43 0.50 3.01 7.94
C TYR A 43 1.10 3.21 6.55
N ASN A 44 0.53 4.12 5.75
CA ASN A 44 1.03 4.39 4.40
C ASN A 44 2.50 4.83 4.40
N ALA A 45 2.89 5.73 5.31
CA ALA A 45 4.28 6.19 5.42
C ALA A 45 5.24 5.05 5.77
N ASN A 46 4.85 4.16 6.68
CA ASN A 46 5.65 2.98 7.04
C ASN A 46 5.75 1.96 5.90
N THR A 47 4.65 1.70 5.18
CA THR A 47 4.63 0.82 4.01
C THR A 47 5.58 1.34 2.92
N ILE A 48 5.49 2.63 2.58
CA ILE A 48 6.39 3.27 1.61
C ILE A 48 7.84 3.18 2.08
N LYS A 49 8.10 3.51 3.35
CA LYS A 49 9.46 3.43 3.92
C LYS A 49 10.03 2.02 3.82
N GLY A 50 9.26 0.99 4.16
CA GLY A 50 9.69 -0.41 4.06
C GLY A 50 10.04 -0.78 2.63
N ALA A 51 9.17 -0.45 1.67
CA ALA A 51 9.38 -0.73 0.25
C ALA A 51 10.63 -0.05 -0.32
N VAL A 52 10.89 1.21 0.06
CA VAL A 52 12.08 1.97 -0.38
C VAL A 52 13.38 1.39 0.21
N LEU A 53 13.34 0.91 1.46
CA LEU A 53 14.52 0.36 2.13
C LEU A 53 14.79 -1.11 1.78
N GLY A 54 13.87 -1.78 1.09
CA GLY A 54 14.03 -3.17 0.63
C GLY A 54 14.01 -4.21 1.75
N SER A 55 13.45 -3.86 2.91
CA SER A 55 13.27 -4.73 4.08
C SER A 55 12.17 -5.77 3.89
#